data_AF-A0AAX3ETL1-F1
#
_entry.id   AF-A0AAX3ETL1-F1
#
_cell.length_a   1.000
_cell.length_b   1.000
_cell.length_c   1.000
_cell.angle_alpha   90.00
_cell.angle_beta   90.00
_cell.angle_gamma   90.00
#
_symmetry.space_group_name_H-M   'P 1'
#
loop_
_entity.id
_entity.type
_entity.pdbx_description
1 polymer ?
#
loop_
_entity_poly.entity_id
_entity_poly.type
_entity_poly.pdbx_seq_one_letter_code
_entity_poly.pdbx_strand_id
1 'polypeptide(L)' 'MPNLPFLPKLYTLCFYFTNDDNVPYAHTTYTAHNKVTGELFEGITDDKGKTQVFYTDSQEDIEIHLDI' A
#
# COMPACT_ATOMS: atom_id res chain seq x y z
N MET A 1 -6.02 -14.67 35.05
CA MET A 1 -5.71 -14.86 33.61
C MET A 1 -4.64 -13.84 33.26
N PRO A 2 -3.54 -14.18 32.57
CA PRO A 2 -2.57 -13.18 32.18
C PRO A 2 -3.20 -12.28 31.11
N ASN A 3 -3.01 -10.97 31.27
CA ASN A 3 -3.47 -9.95 30.34
C ASN A 3 -2.57 -10.03 29.10
N LEU A 4 -3.07 -10.57 27.99
CA LEU A 4 -2.33 -10.58 26.73
C LEU A 4 -2.22 -9.11 26.27
N PRO A 5 -1.03 -8.56 25.99
CA PRO A 5 -0.95 -7.22 25.43
C PRO A 5 -1.76 -7.18 24.12
N PHE A 6 -2.59 -6.15 23.97
CA PHE A 6 -3.35 -5.92 22.75
C PHE A 6 -2.35 -5.64 21.64
N LEU A 7 -2.00 -6.66 20.86
CA LEU A 7 -1.21 -6.46 19.65
C LEU A 7 -2.11 -5.69 18.67
N PRO A 8 -1.67 -4.55 18.14
CA PRO A 8 -2.43 -3.87 17.10
C PRO A 8 -2.63 -4.84 15.94
N LYS A 9 -3.86 -4.91 15.42
CA LYS A 9 -4.15 -5.73 14.25
C LYS A 9 -3.44 -5.09 13.06
N LEU A 10 -2.32 -5.66 12.67
CA LEU A 10 -1.56 -5.22 11.51
C LEU A 10 -2.26 -5.74 10.25
N TYR A 11 -2.79 -4.84 9.43
CA TYR A 11 -3.24 -5.15 8.09
C TYR A 11 -2.05 -5.15 7.14
N THR A 12 -2.14 -6.01 6.14
CA THR A 12 -1.18 -6.11 5.04
C THR A 12 -1.88 -5.64 3.78
N LEU A 13 -1.42 -4.54 3.20
CA LEU A 13 -2.05 -3.90 2.05
C LEU A 13 -1.09 -3.88 0.87
N CYS A 14 -1.59 -4.19 -0.33
CA CYS A 14 -0.86 -4.12 -1.58
C CYS A 14 -1.83 -3.65 -2.66
N PHE A 15 -1.42 -2.64 -3.44
CA PHE A 15 -2.22 -2.16 -4.56
C PHE A 15 -1.77 -2.86 -5.84
N TYR A 16 -2.73 -3.15 -6.72
CA TYR A 16 -2.50 -3.70 -8.05
C TYR A 16 -3.10 -2.74 -9.05
N PHE A 17 -2.24 -2.11 -9.85
CA PHE A 17 -2.63 -1.11 -10.82
C PHE A 17 -2.67 -1.68 -12.24
N THR A 18 -3.82 -1.50 -12.89
CA THR A 18 -4.03 -1.83 -14.30
C THR A 18 -4.74 -0.70 -15.01
N ASN A 19 -4.59 -0.62 -16.32
CA ASN A 19 -5.46 0.21 -17.15
C ASN A 19 -6.83 -0.47 -17.39
N ASP A 20 -7.68 0.18 -18.18
CA ASP A 20 -9.04 -0.30 -18.49
C ASP A 20 -9.06 -1.63 -19.27
N ASP A 21 -7.96 -1.96 -19.97
CA ASP A 21 -7.77 -3.22 -20.69
C ASP A 21 -7.14 -4.33 -19.82
N ASN A 22 -7.01 -4.11 -18.50
CA ASN A 22 -6.32 -4.98 -17.54
C ASN A 22 -4.81 -5.17 -17.81
N VAL A 23 -4.18 -4.27 -18.58
CA VAL A 23 -2.73 -4.25 -18.74
C VAL A 23 -2.11 -3.64 -17.48
N PRO A 24 -1.18 -4.34 -16.81
CA PRO A 24 -0.55 -3.81 -15.60
C PRO A 24 0.28 -2.56 -15.87
N TYR A 25 0.22 -1.58 -14.97
CA TYR A 25 1.18 -0.47 -14.94
C TYR A 25 2.48 -0.96 -14.31
N ALA A 26 3.29 -1.68 -15.08
CA ALA A 26 4.57 -2.21 -14.63
C ALA A 26 5.66 -1.13 -14.60
N HIS A 27 6.61 -1.25 -13.66
CA HIS A 27 7.76 -0.35 -13.52
C HIS A 27 7.40 1.15 -13.49
N THR A 28 6.24 1.47 -12.93
CA THR A 28 5.71 2.83 -12.86
C THR A 28 5.90 3.36 -11.44
N THR A 29 6.42 4.59 -11.34
CA THR A 29 6.62 5.26 -10.05
C THR A 29 5.27 5.55 -9.40
N TYR A 30 5.23 5.44 -8.08
CA TYR A 30 4.08 5.84 -7.28
C TYR A 30 4.52 6.55 -6.01
N THR A 31 3.62 7.39 -5.50
CA THR A 31 3.69 7.97 -4.16
C THR A 31 2.52 7.44 -3.32
N ALA A 32 2.81 6.97 -2.11
CA ALA A 32 1.83 6.55 -1.13
C ALA A 32 1.96 7.35 0.17
N HIS A 33 0.83 7.75 0.74
CA HIS A 33 0.74 8.53 1.97
C HIS A 33 -0.13 7.79 2.98
N ASN A 34 0.42 7.50 4.15
CA ASN A 34 -0.35 7.03 5.29
C ASN A 34 -1.04 8.21 5.96
N LYS A 35 -2.36 8.32 5.81
CA LYS A 35 -3.17 9.42 6.33
C LYS A 35 -3.21 9.47 7.87
N VAL A 36 -2.87 8.38 8.55
CA VAL A 36 -2.87 8.28 10.01
C VAL A 36 -1.51 8.65 10.59
N THR A 37 -0.43 8.06 10.07
CA THR A 37 0.94 8.31 10.58
C THR A 37 1.60 9.53 9.94
N GLY A 38 1.13 9.96 8.77
CA GLY A 38 1.74 10.99 7.93
C GLY A 38 2.96 10.51 7.13
N GLU A 39 3.28 9.21 7.18
CA GLU A 39 4.42 8.65 6.46
C GLU A 39 4.21 8.69 4.95
N LEU A 40 5.27 9.04 4.23
CA LEU A 40 5.32 9.05 2.77
C LEU A 40 6.24 7.93 2.28
N PHE A 41 5.78 7.22 1.26
CA PHE A 41 6.52 6.16 0.60
C PHE A 41 6.57 6.44 -0.90
N GLU A 42 7.77 6.44 -1.46
CA GLU A 42 8.01 6.46 -2.89
C GLU A 42 8.42 5.07 -3.33
N GLY A 43 7.89 4.59 -4.45
CA GLY A 43 8.21 3.26 -4.95
C GLY A 43 7.96 3.11 -6.43
N ILE A 44 8.25 1.92 -6.94
CA ILE A 44 8.06 1.54 -8.33
C ILE A 44 7.27 0.22 -8.33
N THR A 45 6.25 0.12 -9.16
CA THR A 45 5.46 -1.11 -9.30
C THR A 45 6.28 -2.24 -9.93
N ASP A 46 5.96 -3.49 -9.56
CA ASP A 46 6.59 -4.68 -10.14
C ASP A 46 6.10 -4.97 -11.58
N ASP A 47 6.62 -6.04 -12.19
CA ASP A 47 6.25 -6.51 -13.54
C ASP A 47 4.74 -6.79 -13.71
N LYS A 48 4.03 -6.95 -12.58
CA LYS A 48 2.59 -7.19 -12.50
C LYS A 48 1.86 -5.96 -11.97
N GLY A 49 2.43 -4.77 -12.03
CA GLY A 49 1.77 -3.53 -11.60
C GLY A 49 1.44 -3.47 -10.10
N LYS A 50 2.13 -4.27 -9.26
CA LYS A 50 1.91 -4.27 -7.81
C LYS A 50 2.88 -3.37 -7.09
N THR A 51 2.41 -2.73 -6.03
CA THR A 51 3.24 -1.97 -5.09
C THR A 51 4.00 -2.88 -4.13
N GLN A 52 4.87 -2.29 -3.31
CA GLN A 52 5.30 -2.96 -2.08
C GLN A 52 4.11 -3.27 -1.18
N VAL A 53 4.37 -4.10 -0.18
CA VAL A 53 3.43 -4.35 0.92
C VAL A 53 3.54 -3.24 1.96
N PHE A 54 2.42 -2.65 2.31
CA PHE A 54 2.28 -1.72 3.43
C PHE A 54 1.74 -2.46 4.65
N TYR A 55 2.27 -2.11 5.81
CA TYR A 55 1.80 -2.59 7.10
C TYR A 55 1.11 -1.44 7.83
N THR A 56 -0.19 -1.60 8.10
CA THR A 56 -1.03 -0.52 8.62
C THR A 56 -1.90 -1.00 9.76
N ASP A 57 -2.34 -0.08 10.62
CA ASP A 57 -3.29 -0.41 11.69
C ASP A 57 -4.73 -0.54 11.15
N SER A 58 -5.00 -0.01 9.94
CA SER A 58 -6.28 -0.13 9.22
C SER A 58 -6.09 -0.26 7.71
N GLN A 59 -7.05 -0.90 7.03
CA GLN A 59 -7.01 -1.10 5.57
C GLN A 59 -7.20 0.22 4.77
N GLU A 60 -7.78 1.26 5.38
CA GLU A 60 -8.16 2.52 4.70
C GLU A 60 -7.14 3.65 4.87
N ASP A 61 -5.96 3.35 5.43
CA ASP A 61 -5.01 4.36 5.87
C ASP A 61 -4.09 4.88 4.75
N ILE A 62 -3.93 4.13 3.65
CA ILE A 62 -3.03 4.50 2.56
C ILE A 62 -3.81 5.18 1.42
N GLU A 63 -3.45 6.42 1.13
CA GLU A 63 -3.74 7.09 -0.14
C GLU A 63 -2.57 6.85 -1.09
N ILE A 64 -2.84 6.51 -2.35
CA ILE A 64 -1.79 6.16 -3.31
C ILE A 64 -2.08 6.74 -4.69
N HIS A 65 -1.03 7.21 -5.36
CA HIS A 65 -1.06 7.81 -6.68
C HIS A 65 0.04 7.21 -7.56
N LEU A 66 -0.30 6.81 -8.78
CA LEU A 66 0.68 6.52 -9.83
C LEU A 66 1.11 7.84 -10.47
N ASP A 67 2.42 8.01 -10.67
CA ASP A 67 2.97 9.23 -11.26
C ASP A 67 2.95 9.13 -12.80
N ILE A 68 1.76 9.31 -13.40
CA ILE A 68 1.49 9.19 -14.84
C ILE A 68 0.75 10.38 -15.45
#